data_AF-A0A139CYL9-F1
#
_entry.id   AF-A0A139CYL9-F1
#
_cell.length_a   1.000
_cell.length_b   1.000
_cell.length_c   1.000
_cell.angle_alpha   90.00
_cell.angle_beta   90.00
_cell.angle_gamma   90.00
#
_symmetry.space_group_name_H-M   'P 1'
#
loop_
_entity.id
_entity.type
_entity.pdbx_description
1 polymer ?
#
loop_
_entity_poly.entity_id
_entity_poly.type
_entity_poly.pdbx_seq_one_letter_code
_entity_poly.pdbx_strand_id
1 'polypeptide(L)'
;MLMQQTFPNLQSIYHNYKLLPLILSFAVLVDYFFTFYFAPDLSIIMKYEYSPTLLFALKNNVLIPYIVAMFVFYYIAGYLVLRNLDKSSLYPVGIIILATISTTHIMGGLSWYILDPLYSTIVLIFSKISIIIALGSFGYVVMTKLN
;
A
#
# COMPACT_ATOMS: atom_id res chain seq x y z
N MET A 1 -37.40 3.54 -21.30
CA MET A 1 -35.92 3.60 -21.34
C MET A 1 -35.43 3.44 -19.92
N LEU A 2 -35.14 2.19 -19.51
CA LEU A 2 -34.70 1.89 -18.13
C LEU A 2 -33.21 2.21 -18.01
N MET A 3 -32.89 3.17 -17.14
CA MET A 3 -31.53 3.51 -16.78
C MET A 3 -30.96 2.32 -15.98
N GLN A 4 -30.23 1.44 -16.65
CA GLN A 4 -29.56 0.30 -16.03
C GLN A 4 -28.46 0.86 -15.12
N GLN A 5 -28.65 0.78 -13.81
CA GLN A 5 -27.68 1.26 -12.83
C GLN A 5 -26.35 0.52 -13.01
N THR A 6 -25.37 1.23 -13.55
CA THR A 6 -24.00 0.78 -13.83
C THR A 6 -23.16 0.73 -12.56
N PHE A 7 -23.59 -0.02 -11.55
CA PHE A 7 -22.70 -0.35 -10.44
C PHE A 7 -21.92 -1.61 -10.82
N PRO A 8 -20.58 -1.56 -10.90
CA PRO A 8 -19.79 -2.75 -11.15
C PRO A 8 -20.06 -3.77 -10.04
N ASN A 9 -20.48 -4.98 -10.42
CA ASN A 9 -20.58 -6.12 -9.50
C ASN A 9 -19.23 -6.30 -8.78
N LEU A 10 -19.24 -6.68 -7.50
CA LEU A 10 -18.06 -7.01 -6.70
C LEU A 10 -17.06 -7.92 -7.44
N GLN A 11 -17.56 -8.88 -8.23
CA GLN A 11 -16.71 -9.76 -9.03
C GLN A 11 -15.96 -9.01 -10.15
N SER A 12 -16.58 -7.98 -10.72
CA SER A 12 -15.95 -7.11 -11.71
C SER A 12 -14.87 -6.24 -11.09
N ILE A 13 -15.09 -5.72 -9.87
CA ILE A 13 -14.07 -4.95 -9.14
C ILE A 13 -12.90 -5.86 -8.75
N TYR A 14 -13.19 -7.06 -8.25
CA TYR A 14 -12.20 -8.03 -7.82
C TYR A 14 -11.22 -8.41 -8.94
N HIS A 15 -11.68 -8.57 -10.18
CA HIS A 15 -10.80 -8.91 -11.31
C HIS A 15 -10.22 -7.69 -12.03
N ASN A 16 -10.54 -6.47 -11.58
CA ASN A 16 -10.07 -5.25 -12.23
C ASN A 16 -8.68 -4.87 -11.71
N TYR A 17 -7.66 -5.49 -12.29
CA TYR A 17 -6.25 -5.20 -12.00
C TYR A 17 -5.82 -3.76 -12.34
N LYS A 18 -6.65 -2.96 -13.02
CA LYS A 18 -6.42 -1.53 -13.26
C LYS A 18 -6.97 -0.65 -12.13
N LEU A 19 -8.10 -1.05 -11.55
CA LEU A 19 -8.79 -0.26 -10.51
C LEU A 19 -8.22 -0.54 -9.12
N LEU A 20 -8.00 -1.81 -8.77
CA LEU A 20 -7.54 -2.19 -7.43
C LEU A 20 -6.23 -1.52 -6.97
N PRO A 21 -5.20 -1.32 -7.82
CA PRO A 21 -3.98 -0.63 -7.43
C PRO A 21 -4.18 0.84 -7.01
N LEU A 22 -5.28 1.48 -7.45
CA LEU A 22 -5.62 2.82 -7.00
C LEU A 22 -5.94 2.83 -5.50
N ILE A 23 -6.55 1.78 -4.96
CA ILE A 23 -6.86 1.69 -3.52
C ILE A 23 -5.57 1.79 -2.71
N LEU A 24 -4.54 1.03 -3.11
CA LEU A 24 -3.22 1.08 -2.47
C LEU A 24 -2.58 2.46 -2.61
N SER A 25 -2.69 3.07 -3.78
CA SER A 25 -2.12 4.40 -4.03
C SER A 25 -2.80 5.48 -3.19
N PHE A 26 -4.13 5.42 -3.05
CA PHE A 26 -4.87 6.30 -2.16
C PHE A 26 -4.58 6.04 -0.68
N ALA A 27 -4.39 4.79 -0.26
CA ALA A 27 -3.98 4.47 1.10
C ALA A 27 -2.65 5.16 1.47
N VAL A 28 -1.70 5.21 0.53
CA VAL A 28 -0.43 5.93 0.71
C VAL A 28 -0.62 7.46 0.78
N LEU A 29 -1.57 8.02 0.03
CA LEU A 29 -1.91 9.44 0.18
C LEU A 29 -2.54 9.73 1.54
N VAL A 30 -3.41 8.84 2.02
CA VAL A 30 -4.03 8.95 3.34
C VAL A 30 -2.97 8.86 4.44
N ASP A 31 -1.98 7.97 4.28
CA ASP A 31 -0.84 7.84 5.18
C ASP A 31 -0.10 9.19 5.33
N TYR A 32 0.32 9.78 4.21
CA TYR A 32 0.97 11.10 4.24
C TYR A 32 0.05 12.20 4.74
N PHE A 33 -1.22 12.19 4.33
CA PHE A 33 -2.19 13.17 4.82
C PHE A 33 -2.28 13.13 6.35
N PHE A 34 -2.45 11.94 6.96
CA PHE A 34 -2.47 11.81 8.41
C PHE A 34 -1.14 12.16 9.06
N THR A 35 -0.02 11.77 8.45
CA THR A 35 1.32 12.12 8.92
C THR A 35 1.47 13.63 9.07
N PHE A 36 1.16 14.39 8.02
CA PHE A 36 1.29 15.84 8.03
C PHE A 36 0.17 16.56 8.79
N TYR A 37 -1.02 15.97 8.86
CA TYR A 37 -2.16 16.58 9.54
C TYR A 37 -2.08 16.44 11.07
N PHE A 38 -1.61 15.29 11.56
CA PHE A 38 -1.52 15.04 13.01
C PHE A 38 -0.16 15.42 13.60
N ALA A 39 0.90 15.52 12.80
CA ALA A 39 2.18 16.02 13.30
C ALA A 39 2.07 17.51 13.71
N PRO A 40 2.52 17.89 14.93
CA PRO A 40 2.46 19.27 15.39
C PRO A 40 3.27 20.24 14.51
N ASP A 41 4.42 19.77 14.05
CA ASP A 41 5.30 20.52 13.17
C ASP A 41 6.30 19.59 12.45
N LEU A 42 7.01 20.15 11.48
CA LEU A 42 7.95 19.39 10.65
C LEU A 42 9.12 18.80 11.45
N SER A 43 9.55 19.43 12.55
CA SER A 43 10.65 18.92 13.38
C SER A 43 10.31 17.58 14.04
N ILE A 44 9.04 17.39 14.41
CA ILE A 44 8.54 16.13 14.97
C ILE A 44 8.58 15.03 13.91
N ILE A 45 8.16 15.33 12.67
CA ILE A 45 8.29 14.39 11.55
C ILE A 45 9.76 14.05 11.33
N MET A 46 10.62 15.05 11.26
CA MET A 46 12.06 14.87 11.05
C MET A 46 12.77 14.04 12.13
N LYS A 47 12.20 13.98 13.34
CA LYS A 47 12.75 13.24 14.48
C LYS A 47 12.24 11.80 14.59
N TYR A 48 10.97 11.58 14.27
CA TYR A 48 10.29 10.30 14.54
C TYR A 48 9.90 9.51 13.29
N GLU A 49 9.93 10.14 12.11
CA GLU A 49 9.72 9.45 10.84
C GLU A 49 10.88 8.49 10.55
N TYR A 50 10.55 7.24 10.23
CA TYR A 50 11.54 6.21 9.93
C TYR A 50 11.84 6.09 8.43
N SER A 51 10.98 6.62 7.55
CA SER A 51 11.15 6.56 6.10
C SER A 51 12.30 7.45 5.63
N PRO A 52 13.44 6.88 5.18
CA PRO A 52 14.59 7.69 4.74
C PRO A 52 14.27 8.53 3.51
N THR A 53 13.36 8.04 2.64
CA THR A 53 12.97 8.72 1.41
C THR A 53 12.08 9.92 1.69
N LEU A 54 11.16 9.82 2.66
CA LEU A 54 10.35 10.97 3.10
C LEU A 54 11.24 12.02 3.77
N LEU A 55 12.13 11.60 4.67
CA LEU A 55 13.10 12.50 5.30
C LEU A 55 13.98 13.21 4.26
N PHE A 56 14.44 12.49 3.23
CA PHE A 56 15.17 13.09 2.13
C PHE A 56 14.33 14.14 1.39
N ALA A 57 13.08 13.82 1.07
CA ALA A 57 12.20 14.73 0.37
C ALA A 57 11.93 16.03 1.15
N LEU A 58 11.75 15.91 2.47
CA LEU A 58 11.57 17.05 3.37
C LEU A 58 12.85 17.90 3.47
N LYS A 59 14.02 17.27 3.62
CA LYS A 59 15.32 17.99 3.68
C LYS A 59 15.62 18.79 2.42
N ASN A 60 15.15 18.34 1.26
CA ASN A 60 15.44 18.94 -0.03
C ASN A 60 14.27 19.76 -0.60
N ASN A 61 13.19 19.99 0.17
CA ASN A 61 12.00 20.71 -0.28
C ASN A 61 11.33 20.12 -1.54
N VAL A 62 11.38 18.80 -1.71
CA VAL A 62 10.78 18.06 -2.85
C VAL A 62 9.61 17.17 -2.44
N LEU A 63 8.87 17.56 -1.40
CA LEU A 63 7.75 16.78 -0.85
C LEU A 63 6.65 16.49 -1.89
N ILE A 64 6.22 17.49 -2.66
CA ILE A 64 5.15 17.31 -3.65
C ILE A 64 5.57 16.32 -4.75
N PRO A 65 6.73 16.49 -5.42
CA PRO A 65 7.25 15.47 -6.35
C PRO A 65 7.35 14.08 -5.72
N TYR A 66 7.80 14.01 -4.46
CA TYR A 66 7.89 12.75 -3.74
C TYR A 66 6.54 12.06 -3.55
N ILE A 67 5.51 12.78 -3.08
CA ILE A 67 4.16 12.22 -2.88
C ILE A 67 3.59 11.71 -4.22
N VAL A 68 3.75 12.47 -5.30
CA VAL A 68 3.33 12.05 -6.64
C VAL A 68 4.08 10.80 -7.08
N ALA A 69 5.40 10.76 -6.89
CA ALA A 69 6.22 9.60 -7.22
C ALA A 69 5.79 8.35 -6.44
N MET A 70 5.50 8.48 -5.15
CA MET A 70 5.01 7.37 -4.33
C MET A 70 3.64 6.88 -4.79
N PHE A 71 2.69 7.78 -5.06
CA PHE A 71 1.38 7.41 -5.61
C PHE A 71 1.52 6.60 -6.90
N VAL A 72 2.33 7.09 -7.84
CA VAL A 72 2.58 6.41 -9.12
C VAL A 72 3.30 5.09 -8.92
N PHE A 73 4.32 5.04 -8.05
CA PHE A 73 5.07 3.83 -7.74
C PHE A 73 4.16 2.72 -7.22
N TYR A 74 3.33 3.03 -6.22
CA TYR A 74 2.40 2.04 -5.64
C TYR A 74 1.32 1.59 -6.62
N TYR A 75 0.83 2.50 -7.47
CA TYR A 75 -0.09 2.13 -8.55
C TYR A 75 0.57 1.14 -9.52
N ILE A 76 1.77 1.48 -10.03
CA ILE A 76 2.50 0.65 -10.99
C ILE A 76 2.85 -0.70 -10.37
N ALA A 77 3.35 -0.72 -9.14
CA ALA A 77 3.70 -1.95 -8.44
C ALA A 77 2.48 -2.86 -8.26
N GLY A 78 1.36 -2.32 -7.74
CA GLY A 78 0.12 -3.09 -7.58
C GLY A 78 -0.45 -3.57 -8.91
N TYR A 79 -0.40 -2.72 -9.94
CA TYR A 79 -0.85 -3.06 -11.30
C TYR A 79 -0.03 -4.21 -11.88
N LEU A 80 1.30 -4.14 -11.79
CA LEU A 80 2.19 -5.18 -12.30
C LEU A 80 1.96 -6.49 -11.54
N VAL A 81 1.82 -6.47 -10.22
CA VAL A 81 1.53 -7.68 -9.44
C VAL A 81 0.22 -8.31 -9.90
N LEU A 82 -0.88 -7.56 -9.90
CA LEU A 82 -2.19 -8.12 -10.26
C LEU A 82 -2.28 -8.53 -11.74
N ARG A 83 -1.67 -7.77 -12.65
CA ARG A 83 -1.65 -8.11 -14.08
C ARG A 83 -0.87 -9.40 -14.35
N ASN A 84 0.28 -9.59 -13.71
CA ASN A 84 1.09 -10.80 -13.91
C ASN A 84 0.46 -12.04 -13.25
N LEU A 85 -0.35 -11.84 -12.22
CA LEU A 85 -1.10 -12.91 -11.57
C LEU A 85 -2.49 -13.12 -12.20
N ASP A 86 -2.89 -12.33 -13.19
CA ASP A 86 -4.22 -12.43 -13.82
C ASP A 86 -4.44 -13.86 -14.35
N LYS A 87 -5.60 -14.43 -14.04
CA LYS A 87 -5.98 -15.83 -14.34
C LYS A 87 -5.10 -16.92 -13.71
N SER A 88 -4.14 -16.56 -12.85
CA SER A 88 -3.38 -17.54 -12.06
C SER A 88 -4.13 -17.89 -10.76
N SER A 89 -3.85 -19.08 -10.22
CA SER A 89 -4.34 -19.48 -8.89
C SER A 89 -3.81 -18.59 -7.75
N LEU A 90 -2.78 -17.78 -8.01
CA LEU A 90 -2.16 -16.85 -7.06
C LEU A 90 -2.76 -15.43 -7.12
N TYR A 91 -3.69 -15.15 -8.02
CA TYR A 91 -4.39 -13.87 -8.07
C TYR A 91 -5.00 -13.45 -6.72
N PRO A 92 -5.68 -14.34 -5.97
CA PRO A 92 -6.21 -13.99 -4.65
C PRO A 92 -5.11 -13.58 -3.66
N VAL A 93 -3.92 -14.18 -3.77
CA VAL A 93 -2.77 -13.86 -2.91
C VAL A 93 -2.25 -12.45 -3.23
N GLY A 94 -2.20 -12.08 -4.51
CA GLY A 94 -1.87 -10.71 -4.93
C GLY A 94 -2.83 -9.67 -4.34
N ILE A 95 -4.13 -10.00 -4.30
CA ILE A 95 -5.16 -9.13 -3.67
C ILE A 95 -4.95 -9.04 -2.17
N ILE A 96 -4.68 -10.15 -1.48
CA ILE A 96 -4.40 -10.15 -0.04
C ILE A 96 -3.20 -9.26 0.27
N ILE A 97 -2.10 -9.40 -0.47
CA ILE A 97 -0.91 -8.55 -0.30
C ILE A 97 -1.29 -7.07 -0.49
N LEU A 98 -2.01 -6.74 -1.56
CA LEU A 98 -2.43 -5.36 -1.84
C LEU A 98 -3.31 -4.79 -0.72
N ALA A 99 -4.25 -5.58 -0.21
CA ALA A 99 -5.12 -5.20 0.90
C ALA A 99 -4.34 -5.01 2.20
N THR A 100 -3.41 -5.93 2.52
CA THR A 100 -2.55 -5.84 3.70
C THR A 100 -1.68 -4.59 3.64
N ILE A 101 -1.01 -4.32 2.52
CA ILE A 101 -0.16 -3.12 2.36
C ILE A 101 -1.00 -1.85 2.48
N SER A 102 -2.17 -1.80 1.82
CA SER A 102 -3.09 -0.65 1.91
C SER A 102 -3.51 -0.38 3.36
N THR A 103 -3.87 -1.44 4.10
CA THR A 103 -4.27 -1.34 5.50
C THR A 103 -3.10 -0.84 6.35
N THR A 104 -1.89 -1.35 6.13
CA THR A 104 -0.70 -0.92 6.89
C THR A 104 -0.33 0.53 6.64
N HIS A 105 -0.57 1.09 5.45
CA HIS A 105 -0.37 2.52 5.20
C HIS A 105 -1.40 3.39 5.93
N ILE A 106 -2.67 3.01 5.92
CA ILE A 106 -3.70 3.74 6.68
C ILE A 106 -3.37 3.69 8.18
N MET A 107 -2.98 2.52 8.70
CA MET A 107 -2.53 2.38 10.09
C MET A 107 -1.24 3.16 10.35
N GLY A 108 -0.29 3.19 9.40
CA GLY A 108 0.92 3.99 9.47
C GLY A 108 0.61 5.47 9.69
N GLY A 109 -0.30 6.02 8.88
CA GLY A 109 -0.76 7.40 9.05
C GLY A 109 -1.44 7.63 10.39
N LEU A 110 -2.31 6.71 10.82
CA LEU A 110 -2.99 6.79 12.12
C LEU A 110 -2.03 6.68 13.32
N SER A 111 -0.82 6.13 13.15
CA SER A 111 0.17 6.10 14.23
C SER A 111 0.57 7.51 14.71
N TRP A 112 0.47 8.51 13.83
CA TRP A 112 0.69 9.92 14.16
C TRP A 112 -0.41 10.52 15.03
N TYR A 113 -1.61 9.94 15.02
CA TYR A 113 -2.69 10.31 15.94
C TYR A 113 -2.59 9.55 17.27
N ILE A 114 -2.27 8.26 17.22
CA ILE A 114 -2.29 7.37 18.40
C ILE A 114 -1.05 7.57 19.27
N LEU A 115 0.11 7.80 18.68
CA LEU A 115 1.39 8.06 19.35
C LEU A 115 1.79 6.98 20.40
N ASP A 116 1.42 5.73 20.14
CA ASP A 116 1.71 4.59 21.02
C ASP A 116 2.77 3.65 20.38
N PRO A 117 3.84 3.28 21.11
CA PRO A 117 4.89 2.40 20.59
C PRO A 117 4.41 0.98 20.25
N LEU A 118 3.44 0.43 20.98
CA LEU A 118 2.90 -0.90 20.71
C LEU A 118 2.08 -0.87 19.41
N TYR A 119 1.28 0.18 19.20
CA TYR A 119 0.56 0.39 17.95
C TYR A 119 1.53 0.43 16.76
N SER A 120 2.57 1.25 16.81
CA SER A 120 3.59 1.33 15.75
C SER A 120 4.29 -0.01 15.51
N THR A 121 4.55 -0.78 16.57
CA THR A 121 5.12 -2.13 16.47
C THR A 121 4.18 -3.09 15.75
N ILE A 122 2.87 -3.03 16.04
CA ILE A 122 1.85 -3.83 15.36
C ILE A 122 1.80 -3.48 13.87
N VAL A 123 1.83 -2.19 13.51
CA VAL A 123 1.86 -1.75 12.10
C VAL A 123 3.07 -2.35 11.38
N LEU A 124 4.25 -2.29 11.99
CA LEU A 124 5.49 -2.84 11.42
C LEU A 124 5.40 -4.36 11.25
N ILE A 125 4.84 -5.10 12.22
CA ILE A 125 4.64 -6.54 12.11
C ILE A 125 3.68 -6.87 10.97
N PHE A 126 2.54 -6.18 10.88
CA PHE A 126 1.57 -6.38 9.80
C PHE A 126 2.18 -6.08 8.42
N SER A 127 3.01 -5.04 8.32
CA SER A 127 3.74 -4.74 7.09
C SER A 127 4.66 -5.90 6.68
N LYS A 128 5.40 -6.49 7.63
CA LYS A 128 6.28 -7.66 7.38
C LYS A 128 5.51 -8.91 6.94
N ILE A 129 4.27 -9.11 7.38
CA ILE A 129 3.43 -10.24 6.93
C ILE A 129 3.27 -10.22 5.41
N SER A 130 3.07 -9.04 4.80
CA SER A 130 2.94 -8.93 3.34
C SER A 130 4.20 -9.43 2.59
N ILE A 131 5.38 -9.15 3.14
CA ILE A 131 6.67 -9.62 2.61
C ILE A 131 6.78 -11.14 2.75
N ILE A 132 6.43 -11.69 3.91
CA ILE A 132 6.46 -13.14 4.15
C ILE A 132 5.52 -13.87 3.18
N ILE A 133 4.30 -13.36 2.97
CA ILE A 133 3.35 -13.94 2.01
C ILE A 133 3.91 -13.87 0.58
N ALA A 134 4.50 -12.75 0.19
CA ALA A 134 5.09 -12.59 -1.14
C ALA A 134 6.24 -13.59 -1.38
N LEU A 135 7.18 -13.71 -0.43
CA LEU A 135 8.30 -14.65 -0.51
C LEU A 135 7.85 -16.11 -0.49
N GLY A 136 6.88 -16.45 0.37
CA GLY A 136 6.31 -17.79 0.43
C GLY A 136 5.63 -18.18 -0.88
N SER A 137 4.89 -17.24 -1.48
CA SER A 137 4.22 -17.45 -2.78
C SER A 137 5.24 -17.64 -3.91
N PHE A 138 6.30 -16.83 -3.91
CA PHE A 138 7.40 -17.00 -4.86
C PHE A 138 8.08 -18.36 -4.71
N GLY A 139 8.43 -18.76 -3.48
CA GLY A 139 9.02 -20.06 -3.18
C GLY A 139 8.15 -21.22 -3.64
N TYR A 140 6.83 -21.15 -3.38
CA TYR A 140 5.87 -22.15 -3.85
C TYR A 140 5.87 -22.30 -5.38
N VAL A 141 5.87 -21.20 -6.12
CA VAL A 141 5.94 -21.22 -7.60
C VAL A 141 7.22 -21.85 -8.10
N VAL A 142 8.36 -21.50 -7.49
CA VAL A 142 9.66 -22.05 -7.87
C VAL A 142 9.70 -23.55 -7.62
N MET A 143 9.26 -24.02 -6.46
CA MET A 143 9.26 -25.45 -6.12
C MET A 143 8.31 -26.26 -7.01
N THR A 144 7.14 -25.73 -7.35
CA THR A 144 6.15 -26.44 -8.19
C THR A 144 6.48 -26.46 -9.67
N LYS A 145 7.33 -25.54 -10.16
CA LYS A 145 7.82 -25.55 -11.54
C LYS A 145 9.11 -26.33 -11.74
N LEU A 146 9.84 -26.65 -10.66
CA LEU A 146 11.08 -27.43 -10.69
C LEU A 146 10.84 -28.94 -10.54
N ASN A 147 9.66 -29.34 -10.08
CA ASN A 147 9.18 -30.74 -10.05
C ASN A 147 8.30 -31.02 -11.27
#